data_AF-A0A2S0M1A4-F1
#
_entry.id   AF-A0A2S0M1A4-F1
#
_cell.length_a   1.000
_cell.length_b   1.000
_cell.length_c   1.000
_cell.angle_alpha   90.00
_cell.angle_beta   90.00
_cell.angle_gamma   90.00
#
_symmetry.space_group_name_H-M   'P 1'
#
loop_
_entity.id
_entity.type
_entity.pdbx_description
1 polymer ?
#
loop_
_entity_poly.entity_id
_entity_poly.type
_entity_poly.pdbx_seq_one_letter_code
_entity_poly.pdbx_strand_id
1 'polypeptide(L)'
;MTSSPEPSPGRWFEDIPLPGMDARPRPQPVPTRSRPYDSTLPPTAAAIAAFESRVVRAPGNGCHIWTGAISDGYGRITWRQGGVSRTEYAHRFALLVAGQLTAEAIGEHRCNEPLCVRLDPDHLIASTQSANLLYAVACGRTGIIRNATERHDRHARSLAVRDAVAGGWNPKAYAQACGNTAPLDEPPLF
;
A
#
# COMPACT_ATOMS: atom_id res chain seq x y z
N MET A 1 49.74 -14.98 13.79
CA MET A 1 49.06 -16.29 13.80
C MET A 1 47.58 -16.02 13.60
N THR A 2 47.17 -16.06 12.33
CA THR A 2 45.83 -15.75 11.83
C THR A 2 45.12 -17.07 11.53
N SER A 3 43.99 -17.32 12.18
CA SER A 3 43.08 -18.40 11.81
C SER A 3 41.65 -17.89 11.90
N SER A 4 41.07 -17.56 10.74
CA SER A 4 39.63 -17.46 10.54
C SER A 4 39.16 -18.75 9.85
N PRO A 5 38.08 -19.41 10.28
CA PRO A 5 37.54 -20.56 9.56
C PRO A 5 36.65 -20.10 8.40
N GLU A 6 36.91 -20.62 7.19
CA GLU A 6 36.01 -20.50 6.03
C GLU A 6 34.71 -21.29 6.27
N PRO A 7 33.56 -20.81 5.76
CA PRO A 7 32.32 -21.58 5.77
C PRO A 7 32.33 -22.65 4.68
N SER A 8 32.21 -23.92 5.09
CA SER A 8 32.05 -25.06 4.19
C SER A 8 30.64 -25.04 3.56
N PRO A 9 30.48 -25.07 2.22
CA PRO A 9 29.17 -25.13 1.61
C PRO A 9 28.60 -26.55 1.78
N GLY A 10 27.53 -26.67 2.55
CA GLY A 10 26.77 -27.91 2.72
C GLY A 10 26.30 -28.45 1.38
N ARG A 11 26.43 -29.77 1.20
CA ARG A 11 25.91 -30.52 0.05
C ARG A 11 24.38 -30.48 0.06
N TRP A 12 23.81 -29.58 -0.73
CA TRP A 12 22.40 -29.65 -1.12
C TRP A 12 22.25 -30.76 -2.16
N PHE A 13 21.22 -31.59 -2.02
CA PHE A 13 20.86 -32.65 -2.96
C PHE A 13 20.88 -32.10 -4.39
N GLU A 14 21.78 -32.62 -5.24
CA GLU A 14 21.68 -32.44 -6.68
C GLU A 14 20.41 -33.14 -7.15
N ASP A 15 19.59 -32.42 -7.94
CA ASP A 15 18.37 -32.91 -8.56
C ASP A 15 18.67 -34.21 -9.33
N ILE A 16 18.27 -35.36 -8.76
CA ILE A 16 18.36 -36.66 -9.44
C ILE A 16 17.29 -36.67 -10.54
N PRO A 17 17.65 -36.65 -11.84
CA PRO A 17 16.66 -36.65 -12.91
C PRO A 17 16.02 -38.04 -13.02
N LEU A 18 14.68 -38.08 -13.03
CA LEU A 18 13.91 -39.31 -13.27
C LEU A 18 14.05 -39.73 -14.75
N PRO A 19 14.18 -41.04 -15.06
CA PRO A 19 14.35 -41.53 -16.43
C PRO A 19 13.14 -41.15 -17.32
N GLY A 20 13.40 -40.50 -18.45
CA GLY A 20 12.37 -40.10 -19.42
C GLY A 20 11.77 -38.70 -19.22
N MET A 21 12.24 -37.95 -18.22
CA MET A 21 11.92 -36.53 -18.04
C MET A 21 13.19 -35.69 -18.17
N ASP A 22 13.65 -35.48 -19.40
CA ASP A 22 14.68 -34.48 -19.65
C ASP A 22 14.11 -33.12 -19.22
N ALA A 23 14.62 -32.60 -18.10
CA ALA A 23 14.26 -31.28 -17.62
C ALA A 23 14.64 -30.27 -18.71
N ARG A 24 13.64 -29.72 -19.41
CA ARG A 24 13.86 -28.59 -20.31
C ARG A 24 14.54 -27.49 -19.49
N PRO A 25 15.64 -26.89 -19.97
CA PRO A 25 16.26 -25.78 -19.28
C PRO A 25 15.18 -24.73 -19.00
N ARG A 26 14.98 -24.37 -17.73
CA ARG A 26 14.07 -23.28 -17.38
C ARG A 26 14.56 -22.06 -18.17
N PRO A 27 13.70 -21.40 -18.98
CA PRO A 27 14.11 -20.21 -19.70
C PRO A 27 14.68 -19.23 -18.68
N GLN A 28 15.95 -18.84 -18.86
CA GLN A 28 16.52 -17.84 -17.98
C GLN A 28 15.71 -16.56 -18.16
N PRO A 29 15.23 -15.92 -17.07
CA PRO A 29 14.52 -14.67 -17.19
C PRO A 29 15.44 -13.68 -17.91
N VAL A 30 15.00 -13.22 -19.07
CA VAL A 30 15.70 -12.17 -19.81
C VAL A 30 15.72 -10.95 -18.87
N PRO A 31 16.88 -10.37 -18.54
CA PRO A 31 16.93 -9.22 -17.66
C PRO A 31 16.16 -8.08 -18.32
N THR A 32 14.93 -7.83 -17.85
CA THR A 32 14.22 -6.61 -18.21
C THR A 32 15.06 -5.46 -17.68
N ARG A 33 15.54 -4.56 -18.55
CA ARG A 33 16.21 -3.33 -18.10
C ARG A 33 15.31 -2.66 -17.08
N SER A 34 15.69 -2.72 -15.79
CA SER A 34 15.00 -1.98 -14.75
C SER A 34 15.14 -0.51 -15.13
N ARG A 35 14.01 0.13 -15.36
CA ARG A 35 14.01 1.55 -15.72
C ARG A 35 14.51 2.34 -14.51
N PRO A 36 15.29 3.40 -14.69
CA PRO A 36 15.79 4.18 -13.57
C PRO A 36 14.64 4.70 -12.70
N TYR A 37 14.77 4.50 -11.40
CA TYR A 37 13.84 4.97 -10.38
C TYR A 37 14.38 6.25 -9.76
N ASP A 38 13.51 7.24 -9.55
CA ASP A 38 13.83 8.48 -8.86
C ASP A 38 12.74 8.81 -7.84
N SER A 39 13.09 8.77 -6.55
CA SER A 39 12.16 9.07 -5.44
C SER A 39 11.87 10.56 -5.31
N THR A 40 12.63 11.43 -5.96
CA THR A 40 12.47 12.89 -5.92
C THR A 40 11.65 13.43 -7.07
N LEU A 41 11.33 12.57 -8.07
CA LEU A 41 10.55 12.96 -9.24
C LEU A 41 9.22 13.59 -8.79
N PRO A 42 8.93 14.85 -9.18
CA PRO A 42 7.70 15.52 -8.79
C PRO A 42 6.49 14.95 -9.56
N PRO A 43 5.27 15.05 -9.02
CA PRO A 43 4.05 14.71 -9.74
C PRO A 43 3.92 15.54 -11.03
N THR A 44 3.69 14.88 -12.17
CA THR A 44 3.38 15.58 -13.42
C THR A 44 1.89 15.92 -13.48
N ALA A 45 1.51 16.93 -14.28
CA ALA A 45 0.11 17.27 -14.50
C ALA A 45 -0.72 16.07 -15.00
N ALA A 46 -0.14 15.23 -15.87
CA ALA A 46 -0.78 14.00 -16.33
C ALA A 46 -0.96 12.96 -15.21
N ALA A 47 0.00 12.85 -14.29
CA ALA A 47 -0.13 11.98 -13.12
C ALA A 47 -1.22 12.45 -12.16
N ILE A 48 -1.33 13.77 -11.94
CA ILE A 48 -2.38 14.37 -11.12
C ILE A 48 -3.75 14.11 -11.75
N ALA A 49 -3.91 14.33 -13.05
CA ALA A 49 -5.17 14.04 -13.76
C ALA A 49 -5.51 12.53 -13.73
N ALA A 50 -4.52 11.66 -13.92
CA ALA A 50 -4.69 10.21 -13.82
C ALA A 50 -5.03 9.76 -12.40
N PHE A 51 -4.58 10.50 -11.39
CA PHE A 51 -4.94 10.28 -10.00
C PHE A 51 -6.41 10.66 -9.76
N GLU A 52 -6.79 11.90 -10.07
CA GLU A 52 -8.15 12.43 -9.86
C GLU A 52 -9.22 11.60 -10.58
N SER A 53 -8.96 11.13 -11.80
CA SER A 53 -9.88 10.28 -12.56
C SER A 53 -10.14 8.90 -11.94
N ARG A 54 -9.34 8.48 -10.95
CA ARG A 54 -9.47 7.19 -10.24
C ARG A 54 -9.85 7.38 -8.79
N VAL A 55 -10.39 8.56 -8.43
CA VAL A 55 -10.88 8.82 -7.08
C VAL A 55 -12.39 8.91 -7.12
N VAL A 56 -13.05 8.01 -6.39
CA VAL A 56 -14.49 8.02 -6.18
C VAL A 56 -14.77 8.74 -4.86
N ARG A 57 -15.50 9.85 -4.92
CA ARG A 57 -15.72 10.73 -3.77
C ARG A 57 -17.07 10.43 -3.12
N ALA A 58 -17.05 10.02 -1.87
CA ALA A 58 -18.26 9.97 -1.06
C ALA A 58 -18.78 11.39 -0.74
N PRO A 59 -20.09 11.58 -0.58
CA PRO A 59 -20.66 12.86 -0.16
C PRO A 59 -20.36 13.16 1.31
N GLY A 60 -20.54 14.42 1.72
CA GLY A 60 -20.43 14.86 3.11
C GLY A 60 -19.02 14.64 3.70
N ASN A 61 -18.93 14.04 4.88
CA ASN A 61 -17.65 13.67 5.52
C ASN A 61 -17.17 12.25 5.15
N GLY A 62 -17.57 11.73 3.99
CA GLY A 62 -17.19 10.38 3.57
C GLY A 62 -15.80 10.28 2.94
N CYS A 63 -15.29 9.05 2.81
CA CYS A 63 -13.98 8.77 2.23
C CYS A 63 -13.91 9.12 0.74
N HIS A 64 -12.73 9.52 0.25
CA HIS A 64 -12.43 9.56 -1.18
C HIS A 64 -11.61 8.33 -1.54
N ILE A 65 -12.20 7.39 -2.25
CA ILE A 65 -11.63 6.06 -2.47
C ILE A 65 -10.83 6.02 -3.76
N TRP A 66 -9.57 5.60 -3.63
CA TRP A 66 -8.72 5.24 -4.77
C TRP A 66 -9.20 3.95 -5.44
N THR A 67 -9.40 4.00 -6.76
CA THR A 67 -9.86 2.85 -7.56
C THR A 67 -8.81 2.29 -8.53
N GLY A 68 -7.58 2.77 -8.46
CA GLY A 68 -6.48 2.29 -9.30
C GLY A 68 -5.81 1.01 -8.79
N ALA A 69 -4.50 0.91 -9.03
CA ALA A 69 -3.71 -0.26 -8.63
C ALA A 69 -3.61 -0.36 -7.10
N ILE A 70 -3.58 -1.60 -6.58
CA ILE A 70 -3.51 -1.92 -5.15
C ILE A 70 -2.35 -2.89 -4.90
N SER A 71 -1.55 -2.65 -3.86
CA SER A 71 -0.49 -3.54 -3.35
C SER A 71 -0.56 -3.54 -1.83
N ASP A 72 -0.43 -4.71 -1.20
CA ASP A 72 -0.40 -4.83 0.28
C ASP A 72 -1.62 -4.22 0.99
N GLY A 73 -2.73 -4.08 0.25
CA GLY A 73 -3.98 -3.45 0.68
C GLY A 73 -4.03 -1.94 0.56
N TYR A 74 -3.01 -1.28 0.01
CA TYR A 74 -2.97 0.16 -0.22
C TYR A 74 -3.01 0.49 -1.72
N GLY A 75 -3.62 1.63 -2.05
CA GLY A 75 -3.57 2.19 -3.39
C GLY A 75 -2.15 2.57 -3.79
N ARG A 76 -1.81 2.43 -5.08
CA ARG A 76 -0.53 2.85 -5.67
C ARG A 76 -0.72 3.53 -7.01
N ILE A 77 0.16 4.50 -7.28
CA ILE A 77 0.25 5.20 -8.55
C ILE A 77 1.70 5.26 -9.01
N THR A 78 1.91 5.10 -10.31
CA THR A 78 3.23 5.20 -10.95
C THR A 78 3.16 6.25 -12.05
N TRP A 79 4.15 7.14 -12.09
CA TRP A 79 4.29 8.13 -13.15
C TRP A 79 5.72 8.24 -13.64
N ARG A 80 5.89 8.96 -14.75
CA ARG A 80 7.14 9.03 -15.51
C ARG A 80 7.36 10.43 -16.07
N GLN A 81 8.61 10.84 -16.13
CA GLN A 81 9.07 12.05 -16.81
C GLN A 81 10.57 11.90 -17.09
N GLY A 82 11.07 12.39 -18.22
CA GLY A 82 12.52 12.41 -18.49
C GLY A 82 13.21 11.05 -18.48
N GLY A 83 12.50 9.96 -18.80
CA GLY A 83 13.06 8.60 -18.80
C GLY A 83 13.17 7.92 -17.43
N VAL A 84 12.85 8.62 -16.34
CA VAL A 84 12.78 8.06 -14.99
C VAL A 84 11.33 7.77 -14.59
N SER A 85 11.15 6.91 -13.59
CA SER A 85 9.84 6.59 -13.04
C SER A 85 9.82 6.67 -11.52
N ARG A 86 8.66 7.04 -10.97
CA ARG A 86 8.39 6.98 -9.53
C ARG A 86 7.09 6.25 -9.28
N THR A 87 7.07 5.43 -8.25
CA THR A 87 5.86 4.77 -7.74
C THR A 87 5.66 5.16 -6.31
N GLU A 88 4.45 5.55 -5.94
CA GLU A 88 4.11 6.02 -4.60
C GLU A 88 2.77 5.41 -4.17
N TYR A 89 2.54 5.29 -2.86
CA TYR A 89 1.21 4.97 -2.35
C TYR A 89 0.23 6.11 -2.65
N ALA A 90 -1.01 5.78 -2.97
CA ALA A 90 -2.01 6.76 -3.42
C ALA A 90 -2.28 7.85 -2.37
N HIS A 91 -2.35 7.50 -1.09
CA HIS A 91 -2.50 8.46 0.01
C HIS A 91 -1.28 9.39 0.14
N ARG A 92 -0.05 8.85 0.00
CA ARG A 92 1.18 9.66 -0.01
C ARG A 92 1.25 10.55 -1.23
N PHE A 93 0.79 10.08 -2.39
CA PHE A 93 0.68 10.90 -3.59
C PHE A 93 -0.27 12.08 -3.38
N ALA A 94 -1.41 11.89 -2.71
CA ALA A 94 -2.31 12.98 -2.36
C ALA A 94 -1.61 14.04 -1.50
N LEU A 95 -0.90 13.61 -0.44
CA LEU A 95 -0.11 14.51 0.42
C LEU A 95 1.00 15.22 -0.36
N LEU A 96 1.66 14.52 -1.29
CA LEU A 96 2.71 15.08 -2.13
C LEU A 96 2.16 16.18 -3.06
N VAL A 97 1.02 15.95 -3.70
CA VAL A 97 0.35 16.94 -4.56
C VAL A 97 -0.09 18.16 -3.75
N ALA A 98 -0.51 17.98 -2.50
CA ALA A 98 -0.86 19.07 -1.59
C ALA A 98 0.36 19.78 -0.97
N GLY A 99 1.59 19.32 -1.24
CA GLY A 99 2.81 19.89 -0.65
C GLY A 99 2.97 19.59 0.86
N GLN A 100 2.25 18.60 1.39
CA GLN A 100 2.23 18.25 2.81
C GLN A 100 3.16 17.08 3.16
N LEU A 101 3.77 16.45 2.15
CA LEU A 101 4.67 15.31 2.35
C LEU A 101 6.12 15.79 2.53
N THR A 102 6.60 15.84 3.78
CA THR A 102 8.04 15.96 4.07
C THR A 102 8.74 14.60 3.93
N ALA A 103 10.09 14.58 3.97
CA ALA A 103 10.85 13.35 3.80
C ALA A 103 10.56 12.31 4.91
N GLU A 104 10.27 12.79 6.11
CA GLU A 104 9.98 11.98 7.31
C GLU A 104 8.48 11.79 7.54
N ALA A 105 7.63 12.52 6.81
CA ALA A 105 6.19 12.44 6.96
C ALA A 105 5.66 11.10 6.44
N ILE A 106 4.70 10.57 7.17
CA ILE A 106 3.87 9.45 6.78
C ILE A 106 2.42 9.90 6.60
N GLY A 107 1.68 9.19 5.76
CA GLY A 107 0.23 9.40 5.66
C GLY A 107 -0.47 8.57 6.70
N GLU A 108 -1.19 9.24 7.61
CA GLU A 108 -1.95 8.59 8.66
C GLU A 108 -3.43 8.61 8.33
N HIS A 109 -4.04 7.42 8.26
CA HIS A 109 -5.48 7.26 8.06
C HIS A 109 -6.21 7.31 9.40
N ARG A 110 -6.96 8.38 9.64
CA ARG A 110 -7.86 8.56 10.80
C ARG A 110 -9.17 7.81 10.61
N CYS A 111 -9.65 7.76 9.37
CA CYS A 111 -10.82 6.98 8.95
C CYS A 111 -10.62 5.45 8.93
N ASN A 112 -9.40 4.95 9.18
CA ASN A 112 -9.03 3.53 9.06
C ASN A 112 -9.29 2.88 7.69
N GLU A 113 -9.45 3.66 6.62
CA GLU A 113 -9.64 3.17 5.26
C GLU A 113 -8.34 3.32 4.41
N PRO A 114 -7.55 2.24 4.20
CA PRO A 114 -6.33 2.20 3.38
C PRO A 114 -6.42 2.79 1.97
N LEU A 115 -7.61 2.78 1.36
CA LEU A 115 -7.82 3.36 0.03
C LEU A 115 -8.24 4.83 0.05
N CYS A 116 -8.46 5.41 1.23
CA CYS A 116 -8.89 6.80 1.35
C CYS A 116 -7.73 7.76 1.01
N VAL A 117 -8.00 8.73 0.14
CA VAL A 117 -7.03 9.77 -0.26
C VAL A 117 -7.53 11.18 0.06
N ARG A 118 -8.59 11.28 0.87
CA ARG A 118 -9.21 12.56 1.24
C ARG A 118 -8.35 13.28 2.27
N LEU A 119 -7.83 14.45 1.89
CA LEU A 119 -7.02 15.28 2.78
C LEU A 119 -7.89 16.14 3.68
N ASP A 120 -8.04 15.69 4.92
CA ASP A 120 -8.67 16.41 6.01
C ASP A 120 -8.35 15.72 7.35
N PRO A 121 -8.59 16.38 8.49
CA PRO A 121 -8.27 15.84 9.81
C PRO A 121 -8.94 14.51 10.18
N ASP A 122 -10.10 14.18 9.61
CA ASP A 122 -10.87 12.97 9.91
C ASP A 122 -10.49 11.79 8.99
N HIS A 123 -9.79 12.06 7.88
CA HIS A 123 -9.47 11.06 6.87
C HIS A 123 -7.97 10.78 6.73
N LEU A 124 -7.21 11.73 6.19
CA LEU A 124 -5.79 11.56 5.87
C LEU A 124 -5.02 12.83 6.21
N ILE A 125 -4.03 12.67 7.08
CA ILE A 125 -3.12 13.75 7.48
C ILE A 125 -1.66 13.35 7.24
N ALA A 126 -0.80 14.36 7.06
CA ALA A 126 0.63 14.19 7.23
C ALA A 126 0.93 14.07 8.72
N SER A 127 1.64 13.01 9.10
CA SER A 127 1.98 12.71 10.49
C SER A 127 3.42 12.20 10.58
N THR A 128 3.93 12.01 11.80
CA THR A 128 5.23 11.38 12.03
C THR A 128 5.06 9.90 12.36
N GLN A 129 6.10 9.10 12.12
CA GLN A 129 6.09 7.67 12.46
C GLN A 129 5.74 7.44 13.94
N SER A 130 6.26 8.27 14.85
CA SER A 130 5.97 8.21 16.28
C SER A 130 4.52 8.55 16.60
N ALA A 131 3.95 9.61 16.01
CA ALA A 131 2.56 9.99 16.21
C ALA A 131 1.57 8.93 15.71
N ASN A 132 1.83 8.33 14.54
CA ASN A 132 1.00 7.23 14.02
C ASN A 132 1.08 5.97 14.87
N LEU A 133 2.25 5.64 15.43
CA LEU A 133 2.37 4.51 16.36
C LEU A 133 1.56 4.78 17.64
N LEU A 134 1.67 5.97 18.23
CA LEU A 134 0.87 6.36 19.40
C LEU A 134 -0.63 6.29 19.12
N TYR A 135 -1.08 6.76 17.95
CA TYR A 135 -2.48 6.64 17.56
C TYR A 135 -2.90 5.20 17.27
N ALA A 136 -2.04 4.38 16.67
CA ALA A 136 -2.30 2.96 16.51
C ALA A 136 -2.47 2.25 17.86
N VAL A 137 -1.69 2.65 18.88
CA VAL A 137 -1.85 2.19 20.26
C VAL A 137 -3.18 2.66 20.84
N ALA A 138 -3.47 3.96 20.76
CA ALA A 138 -4.72 4.55 21.26
C ALA A 138 -5.96 3.91 20.62
N CYS A 139 -5.91 3.60 19.32
CA CYS A 139 -7.02 2.91 18.65
C CYS A 139 -7.08 1.40 18.90
N GLY A 140 -6.25 0.84 19.79
CA GLY A 140 -6.17 -0.61 20.01
C GLY A 140 -5.71 -1.40 18.78
N ARG A 141 -5.11 -0.74 17.79
CA ARG A 141 -4.61 -1.37 16.54
C ARG A 141 -3.26 -2.06 16.74
N THR A 142 -2.56 -1.80 17.84
CA THR A 142 -1.33 -2.51 18.26
C THR A 142 -1.65 -3.74 19.13
N GLY A 143 -2.49 -4.64 18.63
CA GLY A 143 -2.73 -5.94 19.26
C GLY A 143 -1.74 -6.97 18.72
N ILE A 144 -0.73 -7.32 19.52
CA ILE A 144 0.17 -8.48 19.33
C ILE A 144 -0.58 -9.79 19.65
N ILE A 145 -1.84 -9.94 19.23
CA ILE A 145 -2.49 -11.25 19.05
C ILE A 145 -3.55 -11.05 17.96
N ARG A 146 -3.12 -10.99 16.69
CA ARG A 146 -4.04 -11.34 15.61
C ARG A 146 -4.00 -12.86 15.54
N ASN A 147 -5.07 -13.53 15.98
CA ASN A 147 -5.24 -14.95 15.68
C ASN A 147 -4.89 -15.15 14.21
N ALA A 148 -3.96 -16.05 13.89
CA ALA A 148 -3.55 -16.31 12.51
C ALA A 148 -4.77 -16.67 11.63
N THR A 149 -5.81 -17.21 12.26
CA THR A 149 -7.13 -17.56 11.72
C THR A 149 -8.01 -16.36 11.34
N GLU A 150 -7.81 -15.18 11.93
CA GLU A 150 -8.62 -13.96 11.75
C GLU A 150 -7.81 -12.82 11.11
N ARG A 151 -6.71 -13.15 10.44
CA ARG A 151 -6.02 -12.18 9.59
C ARG A 151 -6.93 -11.88 8.41
N HIS A 152 -7.81 -10.90 8.55
CA HIS A 152 -8.50 -10.31 7.40
C HIS A 152 -7.44 -9.89 6.40
N ASP A 153 -7.47 -10.51 5.22
CA ASP A 153 -6.58 -10.14 4.13
C ASP A 153 -6.93 -8.72 3.70
N ARG A 154 -6.13 -7.75 4.19
CA ARG A 154 -6.29 -6.33 3.85
C ARG A 154 -6.30 -6.13 2.35
N HIS A 155 -5.50 -6.92 1.62
CA HIS A 155 -5.46 -6.86 0.17
C HIS A 155 -6.83 -7.23 -0.41
N ALA A 156 -7.38 -8.39 -0.05
CA ALA A 156 -8.72 -8.80 -0.46
C ALA A 156 -9.80 -7.78 -0.06
N ARG A 157 -9.77 -7.23 1.17
CA ARG A 157 -10.70 -6.19 1.61
C ARG A 157 -10.63 -4.94 0.73
N SER A 158 -9.41 -4.46 0.45
CA SER A 158 -9.23 -3.28 -0.41
C SER A 158 -9.67 -3.54 -1.85
N LEU A 159 -9.46 -4.75 -2.39
CA LEU A 159 -10.02 -5.13 -3.68
C LEU A 159 -11.56 -5.09 -3.65
N ALA A 160 -12.19 -5.65 -2.62
CA ALA A 160 -13.64 -5.61 -2.46
C ALA A 160 -14.18 -4.17 -2.38
N VAL A 161 -13.53 -3.30 -1.60
CA VAL A 161 -13.90 -1.88 -1.49
C VAL A 161 -13.77 -1.17 -2.84
N ARG A 162 -12.67 -1.38 -3.56
CA ARG A 162 -12.48 -0.81 -4.91
C ARG A 162 -13.60 -1.25 -5.84
N ASP A 163 -13.87 -2.54 -5.90
CA ASP A 163 -14.84 -3.12 -6.84
C ASP A 163 -16.27 -2.64 -6.49
N ALA A 164 -16.59 -2.49 -5.20
CA ALA A 164 -17.86 -1.96 -4.72
C ALA A 164 -18.14 -0.51 -5.14
N VAL A 165 -17.10 0.31 -5.33
CA VAL A 165 -17.23 1.72 -5.71
C VAL A 165 -16.83 2.01 -7.17
N ALA A 166 -16.41 1.00 -7.94
CA ALA A 166 -15.89 1.18 -9.30
C ALA A 166 -16.91 1.81 -10.26
N GLY A 167 -18.21 1.58 -10.04
CA GLY A 167 -19.31 2.19 -10.80
C GLY A 167 -19.77 3.56 -10.26
N GLY A 168 -19.06 4.13 -9.29
CA GLY A 168 -19.47 5.31 -8.54
C GLY A 168 -19.79 5.00 -7.08
N TRP A 169 -20.01 6.05 -6.29
CA TRP A 169 -20.24 5.90 -4.86
C TRP A 169 -21.58 5.19 -4.58
N ASN A 170 -21.51 4.03 -3.92
CA ASN A 170 -22.66 3.31 -3.39
C ASN A 170 -22.42 3.01 -1.90
N PRO A 171 -23.12 3.70 -0.97
CA PRO A 171 -22.84 3.56 0.46
C PRO A 171 -23.15 2.16 1.00
N LYS A 172 -24.15 1.46 0.43
CA LYS A 172 -24.51 0.10 0.86
C LYS A 172 -23.44 -0.91 0.41
N ALA A 173 -23.01 -0.84 -0.84
CA ALA A 173 -21.96 -1.72 -1.36
C ALA A 173 -20.63 -1.48 -0.64
N TYR A 174 -20.29 -0.21 -0.38
CA TYR A 174 -19.12 0.16 0.40
C TYR A 174 -19.17 -0.42 1.83
N ALA A 175 -20.28 -0.24 2.55
CA ALA A 175 -20.43 -0.74 3.92
C ALA A 175 -20.30 -2.27 4.02
N GLN A 176 -20.82 -2.99 3.02
CA GLN A 176 -20.69 -4.45 2.94
C GLN A 176 -19.23 -4.88 2.67
N ALA A 177 -18.51 -4.14 1.82
CA ALA A 177 -17.14 -4.44 1.46
C ALA A 177 -16.11 -4.06 2.55
N CYS A 178 -16.36 -2.98 3.30
CA CYS A 178 -15.43 -2.52 4.33
C CYS A 178 -15.48 -3.37 5.61
N GLY A 179 -16.58 -4.10 5.83
CA GLY A 179 -16.72 -5.07 6.93
C GLY A 179 -16.43 -4.45 8.29
N ASN A 180 -17.24 -3.46 8.70
CA ASN A 180 -17.21 -2.76 9.99
C ASN A 180 -15.79 -2.53 10.58
N THR A 181 -15.08 -1.55 10.04
CA THR A 181 -14.03 -0.85 10.81
C THR A 181 -14.41 0.62 10.84
N ALA A 182 -15.48 0.95 11.58
CA ALA A 182 -15.85 2.34 11.81
C ALA A 182 -14.66 3.06 12.49
N PRO A 183 -14.44 4.36 12.21
CA PRO A 183 -13.56 5.18 13.04
C PRO A 183 -14.02 5.10 14.50
N LEU A 184 -13.09 5.15 15.45
CA LEU A 184 -13.49 5.39 16.84
C LEU A 184 -14.01 6.83 16.91
N ASP A 185 -15.20 7.02 17.48
CA ASP A 185 -15.85 8.35 17.57
C ASP A 185 -15.01 9.36 18.36
N GLU A 186 -14.07 8.90 19.21
CA GLU A 186 -13.08 9.73 19.91
C GLU A 186 -11.75 8.96 20.09
N PRO A 187 -10.57 9.62 19.98
CA PRO A 187 -9.34 9.03 20.52
C PRO A 187 -9.50 8.90 22.04
N PRO A 188 -9.22 7.73 22.66
CA PRO A 188 -9.25 7.65 24.10
C PRO A 188 -8.24 8.65 24.66
N LEU A 189 -8.72 9.55 25.50
CA LEU A 189 -7.84 10.24 26.43
C LEU A 189 -7.27 9.16 27.35
N PHE A 190 -5.94 9.17 27.48
CA PHE A 190 -5.07 8.32 28.32
C PHE A 190 -4.51 7.06 27.66
#